data_AF-A0A2P6TD10-F1
#
_entry.id   AF-A0A2P6TD10-F1
#
_cell.length_a   1.000
_cell.length_b   1.000
_cell.length_c   1.000
_cell.angle_alpha   90.00
_cell.angle_beta   90.00
_cell.angle_gamma   90.00
#
_symmetry.space_group_name_H-M   'P 1'
#
loop_
_entity.id
_entity.type
_entity.pdbx_description
1 polymer ?
#
loop_
_entity_poly.entity_id
_entity_poly.type
_entity_poly.pdbx_seq_one_letter_code
_entity_poly.pdbx_strand_id
1 'polypeptide(L)'
;MASIIENEEAIIRKRYLTQTVATAANTMPPFKQLVKKYMRFCQVLQSGGAEEAERLHGELLALLYSIQFHMQKLQAMSGAFEREQQLYAEKQAQLQASIQQAEQDIEDRKRELEGARTELAHKQEYEAVKKLVMQVPSRAATLAEQEGTNKEIADLQQQSAELDALFEQRKQQFAGVLAALESLQRSIDRDEPEESVVALPEGAPAAAITAAAGAAGGQAAAARQPMQVG
;
A
#
# COMPACT_ATOMS: atom_id res chain seq x y z
N MET A 1 7.05 -20.82 42.54
CA MET A 1 8.44 -20.68 42.08
C MET A 1 9.40 -20.27 43.20
N ALA A 2 9.09 -19.25 44.01
CA ALA A 2 9.93 -18.84 45.15
C ALA A 2 10.29 -19.97 46.14
N SER A 3 9.32 -20.80 46.55
CA SER A 3 9.57 -21.95 47.46
C SER A 3 10.44 -23.06 46.85
N ILE A 4 10.48 -23.19 45.52
CA ILE A 4 11.34 -24.17 44.83
C ILE A 4 12.80 -23.64 44.83
N ILE A 5 12.97 -22.34 44.60
CA ILE A 5 14.27 -21.65 44.63
C ILE A 5 14.86 -21.68 46.05
N GLU A 6 14.05 -21.43 47.09
CA GLU A 6 14.51 -21.54 48.48
C GLU A 6 14.97 -22.97 48.85
N ASN A 7 14.25 -23.99 48.36
CA ASN A 7 14.63 -25.38 48.57
C ASN A 7 15.93 -25.74 47.82
N GLU A 8 16.10 -25.26 46.59
CA GLU A 8 17.34 -25.43 45.82
C GLU A 8 18.52 -24.71 46.48
N GLU A 9 18.34 -23.48 46.96
CA GLU A 9 19.36 -22.76 47.71
C GLU A 9 19.75 -23.50 48.99
N ALA A 10 18.78 -24.07 49.73
CA ALA A 10 19.07 -24.86 50.92
C ALA A 10 19.86 -26.14 50.59
N ILE A 11 19.54 -26.81 49.47
CA ILE A 11 20.27 -27.99 48.98
C ILE A 11 21.68 -27.61 48.52
N ILE A 12 21.82 -26.48 47.81
CA ILE A 12 23.10 -25.96 47.36
C ILE A 12 23.95 -25.55 48.56
N ARG A 13 23.41 -24.81 49.54
CA ARG A 13 24.09 -24.45 50.80
C ARG A 13 24.53 -25.69 51.56
N LYS A 14 23.66 -26.69 51.71
CA LYS A 14 24.00 -27.96 52.36
C LYS A 14 25.13 -28.68 51.62
N ARG A 15 25.02 -28.83 50.30
CA ARG A 15 26.04 -29.44 49.43
C ARG A 15 27.35 -28.66 49.41
N TYR A 16 27.28 -27.33 49.57
CA TYR A 16 28.41 -26.41 49.63
C TYR A 16 29.15 -26.55 50.97
N LEU A 17 28.40 -26.53 52.08
CA LEU A 17 28.93 -26.72 53.44
C LEU A 17 29.51 -28.13 53.64
N THR A 18 28.96 -29.13 52.93
CA THR A 18 29.45 -30.51 52.90
C THR A 18 30.39 -30.83 51.74
N GLN A 19 30.81 -29.83 50.93
CA GLN A 19 31.64 -29.99 49.71
C GLN A 19 32.71 -31.08 49.85
N THR A 20 32.85 -32.11 49.00
CA THR A 20 32.24 -32.50 47.69
C THR A 20 32.20 -31.47 46.57
N VAL A 21 33.04 -30.44 46.63
CA VAL A 21 33.67 -29.89 45.41
C VAL A 21 35.13 -30.30 45.54
N ALA A 22 35.50 -31.28 44.72
CA ALA A 22 36.86 -31.78 44.63
C ALA A 22 37.79 -30.65 44.19
N THR A 23 38.58 -30.10 45.10
CA THR A 23 39.88 -29.50 44.75
C THR A 23 41.02 -30.52 44.82
N ALA A 24 40.76 -31.73 45.33
CA ALA A 24 41.46 -32.96 44.93
C ALA A 24 40.55 -34.15 45.29
N ALA A 25 40.53 -35.19 44.45
CA ALA A 25 39.66 -36.36 44.57
C ALA A 25 39.82 -37.18 45.88
N ASN A 26 40.67 -36.76 46.82
CA ASN A 26 41.04 -37.54 47.99
C ASN A 26 41.19 -36.73 49.30
N THR A 27 40.75 -35.47 49.32
CA THR A 27 40.77 -34.64 50.53
C THR A 27 39.42 -34.69 51.24
N MET A 28 39.41 -35.16 52.49
CA MET A 28 38.21 -35.11 53.33
C MET A 28 37.72 -33.65 53.48
N PRO A 29 36.42 -33.40 53.70
CA PRO A 29 35.92 -32.05 53.93
C PRO A 29 36.72 -31.34 55.04
N PRO A 30 37.09 -30.05 54.88
CA PRO A 30 38.01 -29.37 55.80
C PRO A 30 37.58 -29.47 57.28
N PHE A 31 36.27 -29.36 57.55
CA PHE A 31 35.71 -29.51 58.90
C PHE A 31 35.78 -30.95 59.42
N LYS A 32 35.59 -31.96 58.56
CA LYS A 32 35.73 -33.37 58.96
C LYS A 32 37.18 -33.72 59.30
N GLN A 33 38.14 -33.15 58.55
CA GLN A 33 39.56 -33.27 58.86
C GLN A 33 39.92 -32.57 60.17
N LEU A 34 39.38 -31.36 60.39
CA LEU A 34 39.59 -30.59 61.61
C LEU A 34 39.12 -31.35 62.85
N VAL A 35 37.90 -31.88 62.82
CA VAL A 35 37.35 -32.67 63.94
C VAL A 35 38.19 -33.93 64.20
N LYS A 36 38.62 -34.64 63.14
CA LYS A 36 39.46 -35.84 63.30
C LYS A 36 40.83 -35.52 63.91
N LYS A 37 41.48 -34.43 63.46
CA LYS A 37 42.77 -33.97 64.02
C LYS A 37 42.61 -33.48 65.46
N TYR A 38 41.54 -32.76 65.76
CA TYR A 38 41.21 -32.30 67.11
C TYR A 38 41.01 -33.47 68.08
N MET A 39 40.21 -34.46 67.70
CA MET A 39 39.99 -35.65 68.54
C MET A 39 41.29 -36.43 68.78
N ARG A 40 42.15 -36.56 67.76
CA ARG A 40 43.48 -37.17 67.91
C ARG A 40 44.38 -36.36 68.85
N PHE A 41 44.37 -35.04 68.75
CA PHE A 41 45.10 -34.16 69.65
C PHE A 41 44.63 -34.35 71.11
N CYS A 42 43.32 -34.40 71.37
CA CYS A 42 42.78 -34.66 72.70
C CYS A 42 43.20 -36.03 73.27
N GLN A 43 43.23 -37.07 72.44
CA GLN A 43 43.68 -38.41 72.84
C GLN A 43 45.15 -38.43 73.27
N VAL A 44 46.04 -37.78 72.50
CA VAL A 44 47.48 -37.70 72.81
C VAL A 44 47.75 -36.86 74.06
N LEU A 45 46.94 -35.81 74.27
CA LEU A 45 47.00 -34.99 75.48
C LEU A 45 46.64 -35.78 76.75
N GLN A 46 45.67 -36.70 76.64
CA GLN A 46 45.26 -37.58 77.74
C GLN A 46 46.27 -38.71 78.02
N SER A 47 47.01 -39.16 77.01
CA SER A 47 48.00 -40.24 77.16
C SER A 47 49.40 -39.78 77.62
N GLY A 48 49.60 -38.48 77.89
CA GLY A 48 50.83 -37.94 78.46
C GLY A 48 51.98 -37.67 77.47
N GLY A 49 51.71 -37.63 76.15
CA GLY A 49 52.72 -37.38 75.12
C GLY A 49 52.89 -35.89 74.80
N ALA A 50 53.72 -35.16 75.57
CA ALA A 50 53.88 -33.70 75.44
C ALA A 50 54.40 -33.24 74.07
N GLU A 51 55.46 -33.86 73.54
CA GLU A 51 56.06 -33.47 72.25
C GLU A 51 55.13 -33.78 71.06
N GLU A 52 54.43 -34.91 71.09
CA GLU A 52 53.46 -35.26 70.04
C GLU A 52 52.22 -34.37 70.10
N ALA A 53 51.78 -33.96 71.31
CA ALA A 53 50.71 -33.01 71.49
C ALA A 53 51.07 -31.63 70.91
N GLU A 54 52.27 -31.11 71.16
CA GLU A 54 52.72 -29.82 70.62
C GLU A 54 52.77 -29.84 69.08
N ARG A 55 53.28 -30.92 68.48
CA ARG A 55 53.29 -31.12 67.03
C ARG A 55 51.87 -31.13 66.45
N LEU A 56 50.96 -31.88 67.07
CA LEU A 56 49.55 -31.96 66.65
C LEU A 56 48.81 -30.61 66.84
N HIS A 57 49.18 -29.83 67.85
CA HIS A 57 48.65 -28.48 68.07
C HIS A 57 49.06 -27.52 66.93
N GLY A 58 50.34 -27.53 66.54
CA GLY A 58 50.83 -26.75 65.40
C GLY A 58 50.13 -27.13 64.09
N GLU A 59 49.93 -28.43 63.85
CA GLU A 59 49.15 -28.90 62.69
C GLU A 59 47.68 -28.48 62.71
N LEU A 60 47.06 -28.46 63.90
CA LEU A 60 45.67 -28.04 64.07
C LEU A 60 45.51 -26.54 63.80
N LEU A 61 46.43 -25.72 64.31
CA LEU A 61 46.47 -24.28 64.04
C LEU A 61 46.67 -23.99 62.55
N ALA A 62 47.61 -24.67 61.89
CA ALA A 62 47.82 -24.51 60.45
C ALA A 62 46.56 -24.86 59.64
N LEU A 63 45.83 -25.90 60.05
CA LEU A 63 44.56 -26.27 59.42
C LEU A 63 43.46 -25.20 59.64
N LEU A 64 43.36 -24.62 60.84
CA LEU A 64 42.43 -23.53 61.15
C LEU A 64 42.71 -22.29 60.30
N TYR A 65 43.97 -21.87 60.19
CA TYR A 65 44.36 -20.74 59.34
C TYR A 65 44.05 -21.00 57.86
N SER A 66 44.26 -22.22 57.37
CA SER A 66 43.93 -22.60 55.99
C SER A 66 42.42 -22.50 55.70
N ILE A 67 41.58 -22.94 56.66
CA ILE A 67 40.12 -22.84 56.57
C ILE A 67 39.68 -21.38 56.60
N GLN A 68 40.22 -20.59 57.53
CA GLN A 68 39.92 -19.15 57.64
C GLN A 68 40.26 -18.41 56.35
N PHE A 69 41.43 -18.66 55.77
CA PHE A 69 41.83 -18.07 54.49
C PHE A 69 40.88 -18.45 53.36
N HIS A 70 40.46 -19.72 53.28
CA HIS A 70 39.47 -20.16 52.30
C HIS A 70 38.12 -19.45 52.49
N MET A 71 37.64 -19.30 53.72
CA MET A 71 36.40 -18.57 53.99
C MET A 71 36.47 -17.11 53.55
N GLN A 72 37.59 -16.42 53.85
CA GLN A 72 37.80 -15.04 53.42
C GLN A 72 37.83 -14.91 51.89
N LYS A 73 38.51 -15.85 51.20
CA LYS A 73 38.52 -15.90 49.73
C LYS A 73 37.11 -16.04 49.16
N LEU A 74 36.31 -16.94 49.72
CA LEU A 74 34.93 -17.16 49.27
C LEU A 74 34.04 -15.95 49.52
N GLN A 75 34.19 -15.28 50.66
CA GLN A 75 33.46 -14.05 50.95
C GLN A 75 33.80 -12.94 49.93
N ALA A 76 35.09 -12.77 49.60
CA ALA A 76 35.52 -11.81 48.58
C ALA A 76 34.96 -12.17 47.20
N MET A 77 34.92 -13.47 46.86
CA MET A 77 34.36 -13.97 45.61
C MET A 77 32.84 -13.74 45.53
N SER A 78 32.10 -13.98 46.62
CA SER A 78 30.65 -13.71 46.69
C SER A 78 30.36 -12.24 46.40
N GLY A 79 31.09 -11.32 47.03
CA GLY A 79 30.92 -9.90 46.78
C GLY A 79 31.29 -9.49 45.34
N ALA A 80 32.21 -10.18 44.67
CA ALA A 80 32.49 -9.96 43.26
C ALA A 80 31.35 -10.48 42.37
N PHE A 81 30.83 -11.67 42.64
CA PHE A 81 29.71 -12.27 41.92
C PHE A 81 28.42 -11.45 42.03
N GLU A 82 28.12 -10.89 43.21
CA GLU A 82 26.97 -10.01 43.40
C GLU A 82 27.05 -8.76 42.50
N ARG A 83 28.23 -8.12 42.42
CA ARG A 83 28.45 -6.97 41.53
C ARG A 83 28.33 -7.36 40.06
N GLU A 84 28.89 -8.50 39.69
CA GLU A 84 28.82 -9.01 38.32
C GLU A 84 27.39 -9.37 37.92
N GLN A 85 26.61 -9.96 38.83
CA GLN A 85 25.20 -10.25 38.62
C GLN A 85 24.38 -8.97 38.40
N GLN A 86 24.62 -7.92 39.18
CA GLN A 86 23.98 -6.62 38.99
C GLN A 86 24.31 -6.02 37.62
N LEU A 87 25.59 -6.05 37.22
CA LEU A 87 26.03 -5.57 35.92
C LEU A 87 25.34 -6.33 34.76
N TYR A 88 25.21 -7.66 34.88
CA TYR A 88 24.52 -8.45 33.87
C TYR A 88 23.02 -8.15 33.82
N ALA A 89 22.38 -7.93 34.96
CA ALA A 89 20.97 -7.55 35.01
C ALA A 89 20.74 -6.18 34.33
N GLU A 90 21.62 -5.20 34.57
CA GLU A 90 21.56 -3.90 33.90
C GLU A 90 21.74 -4.02 32.38
N LYS A 91 22.74 -4.79 31.93
CA LYS A 91 22.96 -5.05 30.50
C LYS A 91 21.79 -5.76 29.85
N GLN A 92 21.17 -6.71 30.56
CA GLN A 92 19.98 -7.40 30.08
C GLN A 92 18.80 -6.44 29.91
N ALA A 93 18.58 -5.54 30.87
CA ALA A 93 17.54 -4.51 30.78
C ALA A 93 17.80 -3.55 29.60
N GLN A 94 19.05 -3.10 29.42
CA GLN A 94 19.43 -2.26 28.28
C GLN A 94 19.20 -2.97 26.93
N LEU A 95 19.57 -4.25 26.83
CA LEU A 95 19.34 -5.04 25.62
C LEU A 95 17.85 -5.21 25.33
N GLN A 96 17.04 -5.47 26.35
CA GLN A 96 15.57 -5.57 26.19
C GLN A 96 14.96 -4.25 25.72
N ALA A 97 15.39 -3.12 26.28
CA ALA A 97 14.93 -1.80 25.83
C ALA A 97 15.31 -1.53 24.37
N SER A 98 16.55 -1.88 23.98
CA SER A 98 17.02 -1.75 22.59
C SER A 98 16.21 -2.63 21.62
N ILE A 99 15.87 -3.87 22.02
CA ILE A 99 15.02 -4.76 21.22
C ILE A 99 13.63 -4.14 21.03
N GLN A 100 13.00 -3.66 22.10
CA GLN A 100 11.67 -3.03 22.02
C GLN A 100 11.69 -1.79 21.12
N GLN A 101 12.73 -0.97 21.22
CA GLN A 101 12.90 0.19 20.35
C GLN A 101 13.05 -0.23 18.88
N ALA A 102 13.88 -1.23 18.59
CA ALA A 102 14.06 -1.74 17.24
C ALA A 102 12.77 -2.35 16.66
N GLU A 103 11.96 -3.02 17.48
CA GLU A 103 10.65 -3.53 17.08
C GLU A 103 9.69 -2.39 16.71
N GLN A 104 9.63 -1.32 17.50
CA GLN A 104 8.85 -0.12 17.20
C GLN A 104 9.32 0.55 15.90
N ASP A 105 10.64 0.72 15.73
CA ASP A 105 11.22 1.28 14.51
C ASP A 105 10.85 0.45 13.28
N ILE A 106 10.84 -0.89 13.38
CA ILE A 106 10.42 -1.78 12.29
C ILE A 106 8.94 -1.56 11.95
N GLU A 107 8.07 -1.45 12.95
CA GLU A 107 6.64 -1.22 12.73
C GLU A 107 6.38 0.13 12.04
N ASP A 108 7.06 1.19 12.49
CA ASP A 108 6.93 2.51 11.90
C ASP A 108 7.44 2.55 10.46
N ARG A 109 8.58 1.90 10.18
CA ARG A 109 9.10 1.77 8.81
C ARG A 109 8.20 0.96 7.90
N LYS A 110 7.50 -0.06 8.41
CA LYS A 110 6.49 -0.79 7.63
C LYS A 110 5.33 0.12 7.23
N ARG A 111 4.82 0.93 8.15
CA ARG A 111 3.75 1.90 7.86
C ARG A 111 4.18 2.94 6.84
N GLU A 112 5.39 3.49 6.98
CA GLU A 112 5.96 4.43 6.01
C GLU A 112 6.07 3.81 4.61
N LEU A 113 6.52 2.56 4.54
CA LEU A 113 6.65 1.82 3.28
C LEU A 113 5.30 1.55 2.62
N GLU A 114 4.26 1.22 3.40
CA GLU A 114 2.90 1.07 2.90
C GLU A 114 2.37 2.39 2.33
N GLY A 115 2.56 3.51 3.05
CA GLY A 115 2.20 4.84 2.56
C GLY A 115 2.91 5.19 1.24
N ALA A 116 4.22 4.95 1.16
CA ALA A 116 5.00 5.20 -0.04
C ALA A 116 4.56 4.33 -1.23
N ARG A 117 4.13 3.08 -1.00
CA ARG A 117 3.57 2.21 -2.04
C ARG A 117 2.26 2.76 -2.59
N THR A 118 1.37 3.25 -1.72
CA THR A 118 0.11 3.86 -2.14
C THR A 118 0.36 5.12 -2.96
N GLU A 119 1.30 5.98 -2.55
CA GLU A 119 1.68 7.15 -3.36
C GLU A 119 2.24 6.78 -4.73
N LEU A 120 3.05 5.72 -4.80
CA LEU A 120 3.58 5.22 -6.06
C LEU A 120 2.46 4.73 -6.97
N ALA A 121 1.49 3.97 -6.43
CA ALA A 121 0.33 3.51 -7.18
C ALA A 121 -0.47 4.69 -7.74
N HIS A 122 -0.77 5.70 -6.92
CA HIS A 122 -1.47 6.91 -7.36
C HIS A 122 -0.69 7.67 -8.46
N LYS A 123 0.64 7.77 -8.33
CA LYS A 123 1.49 8.40 -9.37
C LYS A 123 1.46 7.62 -10.67
N GLN A 124 1.46 6.29 -10.63
CA GLN A 124 1.36 5.44 -11.81
C GLN A 124 0.00 5.55 -12.50
N GLU A 125 -1.09 5.54 -11.73
CA GLU A 125 -2.45 5.76 -12.24
C GLU A 125 -2.57 7.15 -12.89
N TYR A 126 -2.03 8.18 -12.24
CA TYR A 126 -2.03 9.53 -12.79
C TYR A 126 -1.24 9.62 -14.11
N GLU A 127 -0.05 9.02 -14.18
CA GLU A 127 0.73 8.98 -15.42
C GLU A 127 0.02 8.18 -16.53
N ALA A 128 -0.71 7.11 -16.19
CA ALA A 128 -1.51 6.36 -17.15
C ALA A 128 -2.65 7.22 -17.73
N VAL A 129 -3.41 7.91 -16.86
CA VAL A 129 -4.50 8.82 -17.29
C VAL A 129 -3.93 9.99 -18.09
N LYS A 130 -2.82 10.58 -17.65
CA LYS A 130 -2.14 11.66 -18.36
C LYS A 130 -1.77 11.26 -19.78
N LYS A 131 -1.18 10.06 -19.97
CA LYS A 131 -0.86 9.54 -21.31
C LYS A 131 -2.10 9.43 -22.19
N LEU A 132 -3.23 8.95 -21.65
CA LEU A 132 -4.49 8.86 -22.38
C LEU A 132 -5.02 10.25 -22.76
N VAL A 133 -4.97 11.21 -21.83
CA VAL A 133 -5.40 12.60 -22.07
C VAL A 133 -4.54 13.27 -23.15
N MET A 134 -3.23 13.01 -23.17
CA MET A 134 -2.33 13.57 -24.19
C MET A 134 -2.56 13.01 -25.60
N GLN A 135 -3.26 11.89 -25.77
CA GLN A 135 -3.65 11.38 -27.10
C GLN A 135 -4.82 12.16 -27.71
N VAL A 136 -5.62 12.83 -26.87
CA VAL A 136 -6.77 13.63 -27.32
C VAL A 136 -6.28 15.05 -27.63
N PRO A 137 -6.75 15.69 -28.71
CA PRO A 137 -6.38 17.08 -29.02
C PRO A 137 -6.74 18.03 -27.87
N SER A 138 -6.01 19.14 -27.80
CA SER A 138 -6.28 20.14 -26.77
C SER A 138 -7.71 20.68 -26.89
N ARG A 139 -8.33 20.98 -25.74
CA ARG A 139 -9.69 21.53 -25.70
C ARG A 139 -9.82 22.82 -26.53
N ALA A 140 -8.79 23.65 -26.54
CA ALA A 140 -8.76 24.88 -27.33
C ALA A 140 -8.78 24.60 -28.84
N ALA A 141 -8.05 23.58 -29.29
CA ALA A 141 -8.06 23.17 -30.70
C ALA A 141 -9.43 22.64 -31.12
N THR A 142 -10.07 21.78 -30.32
CA THR A 142 -11.41 21.27 -30.60
C THR A 142 -12.48 22.38 -30.59
N LEU A 143 -12.36 23.37 -29.70
CA LEU A 143 -13.26 24.52 -29.68
C LEU A 143 -13.09 25.39 -30.94
N ALA A 144 -11.86 25.63 -31.37
CA ALA A 144 -11.59 26.38 -32.61
C ALA A 144 -12.15 25.67 -33.85
N GLU A 145 -12.00 24.34 -33.92
CA GLU A 145 -12.58 23.52 -34.98
C GLU A 145 -14.12 23.60 -34.97
N GLN A 146 -14.74 23.48 -33.79
CA GLN A 146 -16.20 23.64 -33.63
C GLN A 146 -16.69 25.01 -34.09
N GLU A 147 -15.99 26.08 -33.72
CA GLU A 147 -16.34 27.44 -34.15
C GLU A 147 -16.18 27.61 -35.67
N GLY A 148 -15.15 27.01 -36.27
CA GLY A 148 -14.95 27.00 -37.72
C GLY A 148 -16.10 26.30 -38.44
N THR A 149 -16.42 25.06 -38.07
CA THR A 149 -17.53 24.30 -38.67
C THR A 149 -18.87 25.00 -38.46
N ASN A 150 -19.12 25.62 -37.31
CA ASN A 150 -20.36 26.37 -37.08
C ASN A 150 -20.50 27.60 -37.99
N LYS A 151 -19.39 28.28 -38.32
CA LYS A 151 -19.41 29.37 -39.31
C LYS A 151 -19.72 28.86 -40.70
N GLU A 152 -19.07 27.76 -41.12
CA GLU A 152 -19.35 27.14 -42.42
C GLU A 152 -20.82 26.71 -42.55
N ILE A 153 -21.41 26.16 -41.49
CA ILE A 153 -22.84 25.83 -41.45
C ILE A 153 -23.69 27.09 -41.64
N ALA A 154 -23.37 28.18 -40.92
CA ALA A 154 -24.11 29.43 -41.04
C ALA A 154 -24.02 30.01 -42.47
N ASP A 155 -22.83 29.98 -43.07
CA ASP A 155 -22.60 30.46 -44.44
C ASP A 155 -23.38 29.61 -45.47
N LEU A 156 -23.36 28.28 -45.34
CA LEU A 156 -24.11 27.38 -46.21
C LEU A 156 -25.64 27.56 -46.06
N GLN A 157 -26.12 27.77 -44.83
CA GLN A 157 -27.54 28.06 -44.58
C GLN A 157 -27.95 29.39 -45.24
N GLN A 158 -27.10 30.41 -45.17
CA GLN A 158 -27.34 31.68 -45.84
C GLN A 158 -27.39 31.50 -47.37
N GLN A 159 -26.40 30.80 -47.95
CA GLN A 159 -26.38 30.54 -49.40
C GLN A 159 -27.59 29.74 -49.87
N SER A 160 -28.01 28.72 -49.10
CA SER A 160 -29.24 27.98 -49.38
C SER A 160 -30.46 28.89 -49.38
N ALA A 161 -30.61 29.75 -48.36
CA ALA A 161 -31.72 30.68 -48.27
C ALA A 161 -31.73 31.70 -49.42
N GLU A 162 -30.57 32.17 -49.85
CA GLU A 162 -30.41 33.05 -51.01
C GLU A 162 -30.81 32.35 -52.32
N LEU A 163 -30.39 31.10 -52.52
CA LEU A 163 -30.77 30.29 -53.68
C LEU A 163 -32.26 29.97 -53.71
N ASP A 164 -32.85 29.63 -52.56
CA ASP A 164 -34.29 29.38 -52.44
C ASP A 164 -35.11 30.63 -52.80
N ALA A 165 -34.67 31.81 -52.34
CA ALA A 165 -35.29 33.09 -52.70
C ALA A 165 -35.18 33.38 -54.21
N LEU A 166 -34.01 33.11 -54.81
CA LEU A 166 -33.77 33.25 -56.24
C LEU A 166 -34.65 32.29 -57.06
N PHE A 167 -34.81 31.06 -56.59
CA PHE A 167 -35.66 30.05 -57.21
C PHE A 167 -37.12 30.48 -57.19
N GLU A 168 -37.62 30.97 -56.06
CA GLU A 168 -39.01 31.45 -55.95
C GLU A 168 -39.23 32.69 -56.83
N GLN A 169 -38.25 33.60 -56.93
CA GLN A 169 -38.31 34.73 -57.86
C GLN A 169 -38.41 34.27 -59.32
N ARG A 170 -37.56 33.32 -59.74
CA ARG A 170 -37.62 32.78 -61.12
C ARG A 170 -38.94 32.06 -61.39
N LYS A 171 -39.47 31.32 -60.43
CA LYS A 171 -40.79 30.67 -60.52
C LYS A 171 -41.91 31.71 -60.72
N GLN A 172 -41.87 32.83 -60.01
CA GLN A 172 -42.80 33.95 -60.22
C GLN A 172 -42.65 34.59 -61.60
N GLN A 173 -41.41 34.81 -62.07
CA GLN A 173 -41.13 35.34 -63.41
C GLN A 173 -41.64 34.40 -64.52
N PHE A 174 -41.39 33.10 -64.41
CA PHE A 174 -41.89 32.08 -65.34
C PHE A 174 -43.42 32.03 -65.37
N ALA A 175 -44.08 32.09 -64.21
CA ALA A 175 -45.54 32.16 -64.14
C ALA A 175 -46.08 33.40 -64.86
N GLY A 176 -45.40 34.56 -64.71
CA GLY A 176 -45.75 35.78 -65.45
C GLY A 176 -45.60 35.65 -66.97
N VAL A 177 -44.51 35.04 -67.44
CA VAL A 177 -44.29 34.77 -68.87
C VAL A 177 -45.34 33.80 -69.42
N LEU A 178 -45.66 32.73 -68.70
CA LEU A 178 -46.72 31.78 -69.07
C LEU A 178 -48.07 32.49 -69.20
N ALA A 179 -48.43 33.35 -68.24
CA ALA A 179 -49.67 34.13 -68.31
C ALA A 179 -49.71 35.09 -69.51
N ALA A 180 -48.57 35.72 -69.85
CA ALA A 180 -48.46 36.58 -71.03
C ALA A 180 -48.57 35.77 -72.34
N LEU A 181 -47.96 34.58 -72.40
CA LEU A 181 -48.06 33.66 -73.53
C LEU A 181 -49.51 33.19 -73.72
N GLU A 182 -50.19 32.79 -72.64
CA GLU A 182 -51.61 32.43 -72.70
C GLU A 182 -52.48 33.60 -73.15
N SER A 183 -52.17 34.83 -72.72
CA SER A 183 -52.88 36.03 -73.18
C SER A 183 -52.65 36.28 -74.66
N LEU A 184 -51.43 36.05 -75.16
CA LEU A 184 -51.09 36.23 -76.57
C LEU A 184 -51.73 35.14 -77.44
N GLN A 185 -51.73 33.88 -76.99
CA GLN A 185 -52.50 32.79 -77.61
C GLN A 185 -53.98 33.13 -77.65
N ARG A 186 -54.57 33.57 -76.53
CA ARG A 186 -55.96 34.04 -76.49
C ARG A 186 -56.24 35.23 -77.42
N SER A 187 -55.27 36.09 -77.71
CA SER A 187 -55.43 37.15 -78.71
C SER A 187 -55.31 36.65 -80.14
N ILE A 188 -54.40 35.71 -80.41
CA ILE A 188 -54.25 35.08 -81.73
C ILE A 188 -55.50 34.24 -82.06
N ASP A 189 -55.98 33.45 -81.11
CA ASP A 189 -57.22 32.67 -81.22
C ASP A 189 -58.47 33.57 -81.38
N ARG A 190 -58.39 34.86 -81.03
CA ARG A 190 -59.45 35.85 -81.24
C ARG A 190 -59.37 36.58 -82.58
N ASP A 191 -58.20 36.60 -83.23
CA ASP A 191 -57.95 37.30 -84.50
C ASP A 191 -58.05 36.37 -85.73
N GLU A 192 -58.16 35.04 -85.55
CA GLU A 192 -58.68 34.15 -86.61
C GLU A 192 -60.22 34.09 -86.55
N PRO A 193 -60.95 34.34 -87.67
CA PRO A 193 -62.35 33.97 -87.74
C PRO A 193 -62.45 32.44 -87.74
N GLU A 194 -63.08 31.90 -86.70
CA GLU A 194 -63.35 30.47 -86.55
C GLU A 194 -64.00 29.88 -87.82
N GLU A 195 -63.29 29.00 -88.51
CA GLU A 195 -63.87 28.05 -89.47
C GLU A 195 -63.75 26.62 -88.91
N SER A 196 -64.80 26.23 -88.20
CA SER A 196 -65.47 24.92 -88.15
C SER A 196 -64.69 23.59 -88.28
N VAL A 197 -65.05 22.65 -87.39
CA VAL A 197 -65.55 21.27 -87.63
C VAL A 197 -64.95 20.22 -86.67
N VAL A 198 -65.74 19.88 -85.64
CA VAL A 198 -66.27 18.56 -85.23
C VAL A 198 -65.40 17.27 -85.37
N ALA A 199 -65.30 16.59 -84.21
CA ALA A 199 -65.30 15.14 -83.94
C ALA A 199 -63.99 14.31 -83.77
N LEU A 200 -63.88 13.80 -82.53
CA LEU A 200 -63.27 12.56 -81.98
C LEU A 200 -63.21 11.35 -82.96
N PRO A 201 -62.27 10.37 -82.83
CA PRO A 201 -62.01 9.63 -81.57
C PRO A 201 -60.59 9.08 -81.27
N GLU A 202 -60.38 8.80 -79.98
CA GLU A 202 -59.76 7.62 -79.31
C GLU A 202 -58.44 6.96 -79.81
N GLY A 203 -57.49 6.74 -78.88
CA GLY A 203 -56.46 5.70 -79.01
C GLY A 203 -55.14 5.92 -78.24
N ALA A 204 -55.07 5.44 -76.99
CA ALA A 204 -53.81 5.14 -76.25
C ALA A 204 -53.10 3.88 -76.87
N PRO A 205 -51.95 3.34 -76.39
CA PRO A 205 -51.13 3.64 -75.20
C PRO A 205 -49.58 3.51 -75.38
N ALA A 206 -48.84 3.66 -74.27
CA ALA A 206 -47.58 2.96 -73.85
C ALA A 206 -46.55 3.96 -73.26
N ALA A 207 -46.31 3.97 -71.93
CA ALA A 207 -45.39 3.09 -71.18
C ALA A 207 -43.92 3.25 -71.63
N ALA A 208 -42.88 3.39 -70.82
CA ALA A 208 -42.62 3.48 -69.37
C ALA A 208 -41.17 4.08 -69.28
N ILE A 209 -40.54 4.38 -68.13
CA ILE A 209 -39.64 3.47 -67.39
C ILE A 209 -38.72 4.34 -66.48
N THR A 210 -38.78 4.10 -65.15
CA THR A 210 -37.71 4.19 -64.11
C THR A 210 -37.06 5.55 -63.78
N ALA A 211 -36.42 5.81 -62.64
CA ALA A 211 -35.89 5.04 -61.50
C ALA A 211 -35.79 6.04 -60.32
N ALA A 212 -36.17 5.72 -59.08
CA ALA A 212 -35.44 4.98 -58.05
C ALA A 212 -34.61 5.85 -57.07
N ALA A 213 -34.62 5.38 -55.81
CA ALA A 213 -33.80 5.74 -54.64
C ALA A 213 -34.14 7.07 -53.95
N GLY A 214 -34.37 7.14 -52.64
CA GLY A 214 -34.29 6.21 -51.51
C GLY A 214 -34.56 7.05 -50.24
N ALA A 215 -35.39 6.57 -49.31
CA ALA A 215 -34.99 6.18 -47.94
C ALA A 215 -34.22 7.27 -47.13
N ALA A 216 -34.47 7.55 -45.85
CA ALA A 216 -35.37 7.06 -44.81
C ALA A 216 -35.12 7.95 -43.56
N GLY A 217 -36.08 7.94 -42.60
CA GLY A 217 -35.93 8.15 -41.14
C GLY A 217 -35.07 9.32 -40.61
N GLY A 218 -35.55 10.24 -39.77
CA GLY A 218 -36.44 10.03 -38.62
C GLY A 218 -35.64 9.98 -37.31
N GLN A 219 -35.69 11.08 -36.52
CA GLN A 219 -35.58 11.17 -35.04
C GLN A 219 -34.25 10.69 -34.39
N ALA A 220 -33.76 11.09 -33.20
CA ALA A 220 -34.19 11.85 -32.02
C ALA A 220 -32.89 12.34 -31.33
N ALA A 221 -32.78 13.59 -30.86
CA ALA A 221 -33.02 14.03 -29.48
C ALA A 221 -32.28 13.28 -28.34
N ALA A 222 -31.30 13.99 -27.76
CA ALA A 222 -31.02 14.21 -26.32
C ALA A 222 -30.83 13.03 -25.34
N ALA A 223 -29.64 12.97 -24.71
CA ALA A 223 -29.48 13.01 -23.24
C ALA A 223 -27.98 12.95 -22.84
N ARG A 224 -27.44 14.04 -22.28
CA ARG A 224 -26.25 13.99 -21.41
C ARG A 224 -26.47 14.92 -20.22
N GLN A 225 -26.61 14.32 -19.04
CA GLN A 225 -26.57 14.99 -17.74
C GLN A 225 -25.12 15.38 -17.38
N PRO A 226 -24.91 16.47 -16.63
CA PRO A 226 -23.61 16.77 -16.05
C PRO A 226 -23.38 16.06 -14.70
N MET A 227 -22.11 15.70 -14.48
CA MET A 227 -21.56 15.08 -13.28
C MET A 227 -21.74 15.94 -12.02
N GLN A 228 -22.07 15.28 -10.91
CA GLN A 228 -21.84 15.79 -9.55
C GLN A 228 -20.47 15.32 -9.07
N VAL A 229 -19.70 16.27 -8.55
CA VAL A 229 -18.40 16.07 -7.90
C VAL A 229 -18.66 15.79 -6.42
N GLY A 230 -18.08 14.72 -5.90
CA GLY A 230 -17.93 14.38 -4.48
C GLY A 230 -16.57 13.75 -4.27
#